data_AF-A0A5K3G6J7-F1
#
_entry.id   AF-A0A5K3G6J7-F1
#
_cell.length_a   1.000
_cell.length_b   1.000
_cell.length_c   1.000
_cell.angle_alpha   90.00
_cell.angle_beta   90.00
_cell.angle_gamma   90.00
#
_symmetry.space_group_name_H-M   'P 1'
#
loop_
_entity.id
_entity.type
_entity.pdbx_description
1 polymer ?
#
loop_
_entity_poly.entity_id
_entity_poly.type
_entity_poly.pdbx_seq_one_letter_code
_entity_poly.pdbx_strand_id
1 'polypeptide(L)'
;MISCVMAQRPSREERGAITEFHTRVRERVYPPASDMRMMKYTLEMENLAIDWTSRCELRYPDPALNPLFSGISLNHAVFVGDQPSLRYIAQEWYEEMKNYKYASNSCTGRCDHYKQMVHAESTELGCWVAQ
;
A
#
# COMPACT_ATOMS: atom_id res chain seq x y z
N MET A 1 -28.62 5.62 14.91
CA MET A 1 -28.61 5.38 13.45
C MET A 1 -27.15 5.29 13.04
N ILE A 2 -26.67 4.10 12.69
CA ILE A 2 -25.30 3.92 12.20
C ILE A 2 -25.40 4.03 10.69
N SER A 3 -24.88 5.13 10.14
CA SER A 3 -24.72 5.32 8.70
C SER A 3 -23.41 4.65 8.30
N CYS A 4 -23.47 3.52 7.58
CA CYS A 4 -22.29 3.02 6.86
C CYS A 4 -22.15 3.88 5.61
N VAL A 5 -21.29 4.89 5.70
CA VAL A 5 -21.01 5.78 4.59
C VAL A 5 -20.08 5.03 3.63
N MET A 6 -20.56 4.85 2.40
CA MET A 6 -19.82 4.58 1.16
C MET A 6 -18.43 3.92 1.28
N ALA A 7 -18.37 2.60 1.15
CA ALA A 7 -17.09 1.91 0.97
C ALA A 7 -17.09 1.27 -0.43
N GLN A 8 -16.09 1.61 -1.26
CA GLN A 8 -16.10 1.29 -2.70
C GLN A 8 -14.87 0.47 -3.11
N ARG A 9 -15.12 -0.62 -3.86
CA ARG A 9 -14.04 -1.38 -4.51
C ARG A 9 -13.41 -0.50 -5.57
N PRO A 10 -12.07 -0.47 -5.69
CA PRO A 10 -11.43 0.23 -6.79
C PRO A 10 -11.97 -0.26 -8.14
N SER A 11 -12.20 0.68 -9.05
CA SER A 11 -12.53 0.40 -10.44
C SER A 11 -11.40 -0.36 -11.14
N ARG A 12 -11.69 -0.98 -12.29
CA ARG A 12 -10.66 -1.66 -13.09
C ARG A 12 -9.52 -0.71 -13.47
N GLU A 13 -9.84 0.53 -13.78
CA GLU A 13 -8.87 1.57 -14.13
C GLU A 13 -7.98 1.92 -12.95
N GLU A 14 -8.54 2.08 -11.75
CA GLU A 14 -7.78 2.34 -10.53
C GLU A 14 -6.87 1.18 -10.15
N ARG A 15 -7.36 -0.07 -10.23
CA ARG A 15 -6.55 -1.28 -10.04
C ARG A 15 -5.37 -1.35 -11.01
N GLY A 16 -5.61 -1.01 -12.28
CA GLY A 16 -4.56 -0.92 -13.29
C GLY A 16 -3.54 0.17 -12.95
N ALA A 17 -4.02 1.37 -12.62
CA ALA A 17 -3.17 2.52 -12.33
C ALA A 17 -2.25 2.29 -11.11
N ILE A 18 -2.76 1.70 -10.02
CA ILE A 18 -1.94 1.44 -8.83
C ILE A 18 -0.87 0.36 -9.10
N THR A 19 -1.24 -0.67 -9.86
CA THR A 19 -0.32 -1.76 -10.24
C THR A 19 0.79 -1.25 -11.14
N GLU A 20 0.45 -0.45 -12.15
CA GLU A 20 1.42 0.16 -13.05
C GLU A 20 2.34 1.12 -12.28
N PHE A 21 1.80 1.88 -11.33
CA PHE A 21 2.59 2.78 -10.50
C PHE A 21 3.62 2.01 -9.66
N HIS A 22 3.21 0.95 -8.96
CA HIS A 22 4.13 0.08 -8.21
C HIS A 22 5.19 -0.55 -9.13
N THR A 23 4.80 -1.00 -10.32
CA THR A 23 5.73 -1.55 -11.32
C THR A 23 6.80 -0.52 -11.70
N ARG A 24 6.40 0.70 -12.10
CA ARG A 24 7.34 1.77 -12.49
C ARG A 24 8.30 2.16 -11.37
N VAL A 25 7.83 2.22 -10.13
CA VAL A 25 8.67 2.54 -8.97
C VAL A 25 9.71 1.43 -8.75
N ARG A 26 9.29 0.17 -8.80
CA ARG A 26 10.15 -1.01 -8.59
C ARG A 26 11.20 -1.19 -9.68
N GLU A 27 10.89 -0.85 -10.93
CA GLU A 27 11.83 -0.86 -12.06
C GLU A 27 12.95 0.18 -11.93
N ARG A 28 12.72 1.28 -11.19
CA ARG A 28 13.57 2.47 -11.19
C ARG A 28 14.23 2.76 -9.85
N VAL A 29 14.18 1.80 -8.93
CA VAL A 29 14.83 1.95 -7.62
C VAL A 29 16.31 2.25 -7.79
N TYR A 30 16.83 3.11 -6.92
CA TYR A 30 18.26 3.42 -6.85
C TYR A 30 18.77 3.18 -5.42
N PRO A 31 19.85 2.40 -5.23
CA PRO A 31 20.56 1.65 -6.28
C PRO A 31 19.68 0.56 -6.92
N PRO A 32 20.02 0.10 -8.14
CA PRO A 32 19.24 -0.95 -8.83
C PRO A 32 19.19 -2.24 -8.01
N ALA A 33 18.02 -2.85 -7.95
CA ALA A 33 17.81 -4.12 -7.26
C ALA A 33 18.08 -5.32 -8.19
N SER A 34 18.74 -6.36 -7.68
CA SER A 34 19.04 -7.59 -8.44
C SER A 34 17.89 -8.60 -8.47
N ASP A 35 16.95 -8.50 -7.54
CA ASP A 35 15.95 -9.52 -7.23
C ASP A 35 14.54 -8.94 -6.99
N MET A 36 14.29 -7.72 -7.49
CA MET A 36 13.01 -7.05 -7.36
C MET A 36 11.90 -7.81 -8.11
N ARG A 37 10.93 -8.35 -7.39
CA ARG A 37 9.78 -9.06 -7.98
C ARG A 37 8.70 -8.08 -8.41
N MET A 38 8.09 -8.22 -9.58
CA MET A 38 6.96 -7.35 -9.94
C MET A 38 5.67 -7.83 -9.28
N MET A 39 4.83 -6.88 -8.91
CA MET A 39 3.57 -7.17 -8.24
C MET A 39 2.42 -7.29 -9.24
N LYS A 40 1.45 -8.16 -8.93
CA LYS A 40 0.15 -8.22 -9.62
C LYS A 40 -0.96 -7.80 -8.66
N TYR A 41 -2.01 -7.18 -9.19
CA TYR A 41 -3.21 -6.93 -8.39
C TYR A 41 -4.00 -8.23 -8.21
N THR A 42 -4.37 -8.57 -6.98
CA THR A 42 -5.23 -9.73 -6.70
C THR A 42 -6.47 -9.34 -5.92
N LEU A 43 -7.59 -10.00 -6.25
CA LEU A 43 -8.84 -9.83 -5.49
C LEU A 43 -8.74 -10.42 -4.08
N GLU A 44 -7.83 -11.36 -3.86
CA GLU A 44 -7.51 -11.90 -2.54
C GLU A 44 -6.95 -10.81 -1.62
N MET A 45 -5.91 -10.09 -2.07
CA MET A 45 -5.34 -8.96 -1.33
C MET A 45 -6.35 -7.81 -1.17
N GLU A 46 -7.21 -7.56 -2.17
CA GLU A 46 -8.29 -6.57 -2.04
C GLU A 46 -9.30 -6.96 -0.96
N ASN A 47 -9.70 -8.24 -0.90
CA ASN A 47 -10.63 -8.71 0.13
C ASN A 47 -10.00 -8.66 1.53
N LEU A 48 -8.69 -8.90 1.65
CA LEU A 48 -7.96 -8.70 2.90
C LEU A 48 -7.91 -7.22 3.31
N ALA A 49 -7.71 -6.32 2.34
CA ALA A 49 -7.78 -4.88 2.60
C ALA A 49 -9.19 -4.46 3.07
N ILE A 50 -10.26 -5.01 2.48
CA ILE A 50 -11.64 -4.81 2.94
C ILE A 50 -11.81 -5.29 4.39
N ASP A 51 -11.41 -6.53 4.69
CA ASP A 51 -11.58 -7.12 6.03
C ASP A 51 -10.85 -6.33 7.12
N TRP A 52 -9.66 -5.80 6.82
CA TRP A 52 -8.91 -4.99 7.77
C TRP A 52 -9.54 -3.62 7.97
N THR A 53 -9.81 -2.91 6.88
CA THR A 53 -10.33 -1.53 6.92
C THR A 53 -11.75 -1.46 7.47
N SER A 54 -12.58 -2.50 7.29
CA SER A 54 -13.93 -2.56 7.87
C SER A 54 -13.95 -2.58 9.41
N ARG A 55 -12.79 -2.83 10.04
CA ARG A 55 -12.64 -2.78 11.50
C ARG A 55 -12.45 -1.35 12.02
N CYS A 56 -12.28 -0.38 11.12
CA CYS A 56 -11.98 1.02 11.42
C CYS A 56 -10.75 1.19 12.33
N GLU A 57 -9.76 0.32 12.15
CA GLU A 57 -8.51 0.33 12.91
C GLU A 57 -7.38 0.98 12.08
N LEU A 58 -6.75 2.02 12.62
CA LEU A 58 -5.60 2.68 11.97
C LEU A 58 -4.25 2.02 12.32
N ARG A 59 -4.28 0.92 13.07
CA ARG A 59 -3.08 0.15 13.42
C ARG A 59 -2.79 -0.91 12.36
N TYR A 60 -1.54 -1.33 12.30
CA TYR A 60 -1.14 -2.49 11.51
C TYR A 60 -1.68 -3.79 12.13
N PRO A 61 -2.01 -4.80 11.31
CA PRO A 61 -2.40 -6.10 11.83
C PRO A 61 -1.27 -6.73 12.62
N ASP A 62 -1.59 -7.23 13.82
CA ASP A 62 -0.69 -8.06 14.60
C ASP A 62 -0.88 -9.53 14.15
N PRO A 63 0.13 -10.17 13.54
CA PRO A 63 0.05 -11.56 13.09
C PRO A 63 -0.27 -12.56 14.20
N ALA A 64 0.08 -12.26 15.46
CA ALA A 64 -0.23 -13.13 16.60
C ALA A 64 -1.73 -13.14 16.93
N LEU A 65 -2.40 -12.01 16.71
CA LEU A 65 -3.84 -11.85 16.94
C LEU A 65 -4.67 -12.09 15.67
N ASN A 66 -4.07 -11.90 14.50
CA ASN A 66 -4.72 -12.03 13.20
C ASN A 66 -3.83 -12.85 12.26
N PRO A 67 -3.78 -14.19 12.43
CA PRO A 67 -2.91 -15.06 11.63
C PRO A 67 -3.15 -14.99 10.12
N LEU A 68 -4.36 -14.58 9.70
CA LEU A 68 -4.71 -14.34 8.30
C LEU A 68 -3.83 -13.26 7.64
N PHE A 69 -3.28 -12.33 8.42
CA PHE A 69 -2.42 -11.25 7.95
C PHE A 69 -0.93 -11.55 8.15
N SER A 70 -0.57 -12.80 8.51
CA SER A 70 0.82 -13.21 8.65
C SER A 70 1.55 -13.12 7.30
N GLY A 71 2.67 -12.39 7.27
CA GLY A 71 3.42 -12.13 6.04
C GLY A 71 2.80 -11.08 5.11
N ILE A 72 1.70 -10.43 5.52
CA ILE A 72 1.07 -9.34 4.77
C ILE A 72 1.49 -8.00 5.36
N SER A 73 1.97 -7.11 4.50
CA SER A 73 2.24 -5.72 4.83
C SER A 73 1.07 -4.83 4.42
N LEU A 74 0.87 -3.73 5.13
CA LEU A 74 -0.19 -2.76 4.87
C LEU A 74 0.41 -1.36 4.78
N ASN A 75 0.08 -0.65 3.71
CA ASN A 75 0.15 0.81 3.65
C ASN A 75 -1.28 1.34 3.82
N HIS A 76 -1.45 2.38 4.63
CA HIS A 76 -2.74 3.06 4.78
C HIS A 76 -2.56 4.57 4.66
N ALA A 77 -3.63 5.24 4.25
CA ALA A 77 -3.68 6.69 4.19
C ALA A 77 -5.05 7.16 4.66
N VAL A 78 -5.06 8.23 5.44
CA VAL A 78 -6.28 8.83 6.01
C VAL A 78 -6.34 10.27 5.51
N PHE A 79 -7.48 10.63 4.94
CA PHE A 79 -7.75 11.98 4.43
C PHE A 79 -9.06 12.49 5.03
N VAL A 80 -9.14 13.81 5.19
CA VAL A 80 -10.36 14.51 5.60
C VAL A 80 -10.86 15.30 4.41
N GLY A 81 -12.11 15.10 4.01
CA GLY A 81 -12.72 15.74 2.84
C GLY A 81 -12.73 14.84 1.61
N ASP A 82 -12.43 15.41 0.45
CA ASP A 82 -12.49 14.68 -0.82
C ASP A 82 -11.47 13.54 -0.87
N GLN A 83 -11.93 12.37 -1.31
CA GLN A 83 -11.10 11.18 -1.44
C GLN A 83 -10.13 11.35 -2.63
N PRO A 84 -8.81 11.33 -2.41
CA PRO A 84 -7.86 11.39 -3.52
C PRO A 84 -7.84 10.06 -4.30
N SER A 85 -7.39 10.12 -5.56
CA SER A 85 -7.19 8.91 -6.37
C SER A 85 -6.12 8.00 -5.77
N LEU A 86 -6.22 6.68 -5.98
CA LEU A 86 -5.17 5.73 -5.54
C LEU A 86 -3.78 6.09 -6.09
N ARG A 87 -3.72 6.61 -7.31
CA ARG A 87 -2.46 7.06 -7.93
C ARG A 87 -1.84 8.23 -7.16
N TYR A 88 -2.66 9.18 -6.71
CA TYR A 88 -2.17 10.29 -5.89
C TYR A 88 -1.62 9.79 -4.55
N ILE A 89 -2.35 8.91 -3.87
CA ILE A 89 -1.89 8.31 -2.61
C ILE A 89 -0.56 7.56 -2.80
N ALA A 90 -0.43 6.78 -3.87
CA ALA A 90 0.80 6.08 -4.20
C ALA A 90 1.98 7.02 -4.49
N GLN A 91 1.70 8.19 -5.09
CA GLN A 91 2.72 9.23 -5.27
C GLN A 91 3.20 9.75 -3.92
N GLU A 92 2.30 10.06 -2.99
CA GLU A 92 2.67 10.55 -1.65
C GLU A 92 3.54 9.53 -0.90
N TRP A 93 3.20 8.24 -0.99
CA TRP A 93 4.03 7.16 -0.44
C TRP A 93 5.41 7.07 -1.11
N TYR A 94 5.46 7.24 -2.43
CA TYR A 94 6.72 7.23 -3.17
C TYR A 94 7.61 8.43 -2.82
N GLU A 95 7.04 9.61 -2.60
CA GLU A 95 7.78 10.83 -2.24
C GLU A 95 8.55 10.70 -0.92
N GLU A 96 8.21 9.73 -0.07
CA GLU A 96 8.99 9.41 1.11
C GLU A 96 10.41 8.89 0.79
N MET A 97 10.69 8.52 -0.47
CA MET A 97 12.03 8.14 -0.93
C MET A 97 13.10 9.18 -0.57
N LYS A 98 12.73 10.48 -0.55
CA LYS A 98 13.65 11.59 -0.21
C LYS A 98 14.16 11.50 1.22
N ASN A 99 13.45 10.79 2.09
CA ASN A 99 13.80 10.57 3.48
C ASN A 99 14.53 9.23 3.71
N TYR A 100 14.63 8.36 2.70
CA TYR A 100 15.22 7.03 2.84
C TYR A 100 16.68 7.00 2.40
N LYS A 101 17.56 6.47 3.25
CA LYS A 101 18.98 6.25 2.95
C LYS A 101 19.24 4.75 2.82
N TYR A 102 19.38 4.28 1.58
CA TYR A 102 19.59 2.86 1.29
C TYR A 102 20.85 2.28 1.97
N ALA A 103 21.99 2.97 1.86
CA ALA A 103 23.28 2.47 2.37
C ALA A 103 23.28 2.16 3.87
N SER A 104 22.50 2.90 4.65
CA SER A 104 22.35 2.71 6.10
C SER A 104 21.01 2.10 6.50
N ASN A 105 20.15 1.77 5.52
CA ASN A 105 18.76 1.35 5.70
C ASN A 105 17.99 2.20 6.73
N SER A 106 18.24 3.50 6.76
CA SER A 106 17.72 4.41 7.77
C SER A 106 16.89 5.53 7.15
N CYS A 107 16.09 6.20 7.99
CA CYS A 107 15.18 7.24 7.53
C CYS A 107 15.39 8.52 8.33
N THR A 108 15.46 9.65 7.62
CA THR A 108 15.54 10.99 8.22
C THR A 108 14.17 11.58 8.56
N GLY A 109 13.11 10.91 8.09
CA GLY A 109 11.71 11.23 8.34
C GLY A 109 10.88 9.96 8.08
N ARG A 110 9.60 10.12 7.74
CA ARG A 110 8.77 8.99 7.33
C ARG A 110 9.26 8.42 5.99
N CYS A 111 9.27 7.10 5.88
CA CYS A 111 9.78 6.31 4.75
C CYS A 111 9.18 4.90 4.67
N ASP A 112 8.35 4.53 5.66
CA ASP A 112 7.82 3.18 5.81
C ASP A 112 6.93 2.81 4.64
N HIS A 113 6.15 3.76 4.11
CA HIS A 113 5.33 3.51 2.93
C HIS A 113 6.19 3.26 1.70
N TYR A 114 7.20 4.10 1.46
CA TYR A 114 8.14 3.90 0.36
C TYR A 114 8.83 2.53 0.46
N LYS A 115 9.35 2.18 1.65
CA LYS A 115 10.03 0.89 1.87
C LYS A 115 9.11 -0.30 1.58
N GLN A 116 7.82 -0.22 1.90
CA GLN A 116 6.85 -1.25 1.53
C GLN A 116 6.63 -1.32 0.01
N MET A 117 6.49 -0.18 -0.67
CA MET A 117 6.33 -0.15 -2.14
C MET A 117 7.49 -0.83 -2.86
N VAL A 118 8.72 -0.69 -2.34
CA VAL A 118 9.94 -1.30 -2.90
C VAL A 118 10.39 -2.57 -2.19
N HIS A 119 9.52 -3.24 -1.42
CA HIS A 119 9.88 -4.49 -0.76
C HIS A 119 10.00 -5.63 -1.77
N ALA A 120 11.20 -6.16 -1.98
CA ALA A 120 11.52 -7.05 -3.09
C ALA A 120 10.68 -8.34 -3.11
N GLU A 121 10.36 -8.90 -1.94
CA GLU A 121 9.65 -10.18 -1.82
C GLU A 121 8.14 -10.09 -2.03
N SER A 122 7.55 -8.89 -1.91
CA SER A 122 6.13 -8.67 -2.16
C SER A 122 5.79 -8.87 -3.65
N THR A 123 4.85 -9.77 -3.94
CA THR A 123 4.43 -10.14 -5.30
C THR A 123 2.98 -9.82 -5.62
N GLU A 124 2.18 -9.45 -4.62
CA GLU A 124 0.75 -9.19 -4.78
C GLU A 124 0.37 -7.89 -4.07
N LEU A 125 -0.58 -7.17 -4.64
CA LEU A 125 -1.20 -6.01 -3.99
C LEU A 125 -2.72 -6.04 -4.15
N GLY A 126 -3.40 -5.37 -3.24
CA GLY A 126 -4.83 -5.14 -3.29
C GLY A 126 -5.18 -3.93 -2.44
N CYS A 127 -6.16 -3.16 -2.86
CA CYS A 127 -6.51 -1.89 -2.24
C CYS A 127 -8.00 -1.83 -1.95
N TRP A 128 -8.35 -1.12 -0.88
CA TRP A 128 -9.72 -0.78 -0.56
C TRP A 128 -9.78 0.70 -0.19
N VAL A 129 -10.88 1.35 -0.55
CA VAL A 129 -11.15 2.70 -0.06
C VAL A 129 -12.48 2.72 0.68
N ALA A 130 -12.38 3.08 1.97
CA ALA A 130 -13.53 3.37 2.82
C ALA A 130 -13.73 4.88 2.90
N GLN A 131 -14.98 5.35 2.80
CA GLN A 131 -15.36 6.75 3.03
C GLN A 131 -16.09 6.90 4.37
#